data_AF-A0A971U8N1-F1
#
_entry.id   AF-A0A971U8N1-F1
#
_cell.length_a   1.000
_cell.length_b   1.000
_cell.length_c   1.000
_cell.angle_alpha   90.00
_cell.angle_beta   90.00
_cell.angle_gamma   90.00
#
_symmetry.space_group_name_H-M   'P 1'
#
loop_
_entity.id
_entity.type
_entity.pdbx_description
1 polymer ?
#
loop_
_entity_poly.entity_id
_entity_poly.type
_entity_poly.pdbx_seq_one_letter_code
_entity_poly.pdbx_strand_id
1 'polypeptide(L)'
;MPFIFKGGTAVMLLQRQPRRFSIDLDIIVPDEADFDALFARFIEAKGFTRFAEQRGSAASSIEKRHYKFFYKPAHQTNLSENNILLDILLEASPYQTIVPTDIDTPFTRQDGTPVQASLPGREDILADKLTAFTPNTTGIPYRKGGFSAAMEIIKQLYDIGNLFAEIREVTAVARTFQKIALTEMKYRELPGGTEIVLNDIVQTALCLATRGKAGAGDFAALQNGVSQIKAYIFSESYHIEKAIAYAARAAYLAKLIETGETGLVRFADAEQVSDWTIEAPYDTRLNKLKKTNPEAFFYWYQVCLLSAKAPAPA
;
A
#
# COMPACT_ATOMS: atom_id res chain seq x y z
N MET A 1 -0.95 -24.93 -9.95
CA MET A 1 -1.35 -23.65 -10.55
C MET A 1 -0.33 -22.61 -10.14
N PRO A 2 0.30 -21.88 -11.08
CA PRO A 2 1.18 -20.77 -10.75
C PRO A 2 0.37 -19.58 -10.22
N PHE A 3 0.85 -18.93 -9.17
CA PHE A 3 0.26 -17.70 -8.63
C PHE A 3 1.34 -16.86 -7.96
N ILE A 4 1.06 -15.57 -7.78
CA ILE A 4 1.94 -14.60 -7.13
C ILE A 4 1.16 -13.95 -5.99
N PHE A 5 1.74 -13.85 -4.81
CA PHE A 5 1.12 -13.08 -3.72
C PHE A 5 1.16 -11.59 -4.01
N LYS A 6 0.17 -10.85 -3.54
CA LYS A 6 0.17 -9.39 -3.52
C LYS A 6 -0.31 -8.86 -2.16
N GLY A 7 -0.59 -7.56 -2.10
CA GLY A 7 -1.31 -6.96 -0.99
C GLY A 7 -0.49 -6.89 0.31
N GLY A 8 -1.19 -6.81 1.44
CA GLY A 8 -0.56 -6.61 2.76
C GLY A 8 0.29 -7.81 3.21
N THR A 9 -0.12 -9.02 2.85
CA THR A 9 0.57 -10.25 3.27
C THR A 9 1.89 -10.43 2.52
N ALA A 10 1.96 -10.06 1.24
CA ALA A 10 3.23 -10.00 0.52
C ALA A 10 4.23 -9.04 1.19
N VAL A 11 3.77 -7.84 1.59
CA VAL A 11 4.63 -6.88 2.32
C VAL A 11 5.12 -7.47 3.64
N MET A 12 4.22 -8.11 4.40
CA MET A 12 4.56 -8.75 5.67
C MET A 12 5.63 -9.82 5.52
N LEU A 13 5.53 -10.66 4.48
CA LEU A 13 6.48 -11.76 4.21
C LEU A 13 7.82 -11.26 3.64
N LEU A 14 7.84 -10.16 2.89
CA LEU A 14 9.07 -9.56 2.36
C LEU A 14 9.95 -8.93 3.45
N GLN A 15 9.35 -8.60 4.59
CA GLN A 15 10.05 -7.98 5.72
C GLN A 15 10.67 -9.05 6.61
N ARG A 16 11.99 -8.95 6.85
CA ARG A 16 12.69 -9.81 7.83
C ARG A 16 12.05 -9.80 9.21
N GLN A 17 11.53 -8.63 9.61
CA GLN A 17 10.74 -8.44 10.81
C GLN A 17 9.43 -7.79 10.40
N PRO A 18 8.34 -8.58 10.32
CA PRO A 18 7.01 -8.07 10.05
C PRO A 18 6.68 -6.86 10.93
N ARG A 19 6.12 -5.80 10.33
CA ARG A 19 5.82 -4.55 11.05
C ARG A 19 4.38 -4.46 11.57
N ARG A 20 3.44 -5.07 10.87
CA ARG A 20 2.02 -5.12 11.21
C ARG A 20 1.41 -6.44 10.74
N PHE A 21 0.30 -6.84 11.34
CA PHE A 21 -0.47 -7.99 10.89
C PHE A 21 -1.16 -7.68 9.56
N SER A 22 -1.21 -8.70 8.70
CA SER A 22 -2.09 -8.78 7.54
C SER A 22 -2.84 -10.10 7.64
N ILE A 23 -4.17 -10.03 7.60
CA ILE A 23 -5.07 -11.17 7.88
C ILE A 23 -5.75 -11.72 6.64
N ASP A 24 -5.63 -11.00 5.52
CA ASP A 24 -6.21 -11.35 4.23
C ASP A 24 -5.11 -11.84 3.29
N LEU A 25 -5.45 -12.79 2.41
CA LEU A 25 -4.56 -13.27 1.36
C LEU A 25 -5.01 -12.68 0.03
N ASP A 26 -4.09 -12.03 -0.68
CA ASP A 26 -4.32 -11.55 -2.03
C ASP A 26 -3.35 -12.26 -2.97
N ILE A 27 -3.85 -12.84 -4.05
CA ILE A 27 -3.03 -13.47 -5.09
C ILE A 27 -3.41 -13.00 -6.49
N ILE A 28 -2.43 -13.03 -7.38
CA ILE A 28 -2.61 -12.86 -8.82
C ILE A 28 -2.45 -14.23 -9.48
N VAL A 29 -3.42 -14.58 -10.32
CA VAL A 29 -3.41 -15.79 -11.13
C VAL A 29 -3.57 -15.36 -12.59
N PRO A 30 -2.70 -15.81 -13.51
CA PRO A 30 -2.72 -15.33 -14.90
C PRO A 30 -3.95 -15.77 -15.68
N ASP A 31 -4.47 -16.98 -15.39
CA ASP A 31 -5.54 -17.62 -16.15
C ASP A 31 -6.60 -18.19 -15.20
N GLU A 32 -7.86 -18.21 -15.64
CA GLU A 32 -8.94 -18.88 -14.91
C GLU A 32 -8.59 -20.36 -14.68
N ALA A 33 -8.91 -20.86 -13.49
CA ALA A 33 -8.85 -22.27 -13.15
C ALA A 33 -10.16 -22.71 -12.52
N ASP A 34 -10.37 -24.03 -12.43
CA ASP A 34 -11.46 -24.58 -11.62
C ASP A 34 -11.08 -24.48 -10.12
N PHE A 35 -11.24 -23.28 -9.59
CA PHE A 35 -10.92 -22.95 -8.19
C PHE A 35 -11.76 -23.79 -7.22
N ASP A 36 -13.03 -24.04 -7.53
CA ASP A 36 -13.91 -24.80 -6.65
C ASP A 36 -13.45 -26.25 -6.53
N ALA A 37 -13.07 -26.92 -7.64
CA ALA A 37 -12.51 -28.26 -7.59
C ALA A 37 -11.16 -28.30 -6.85
N LEU A 38 -10.30 -27.29 -7.05
CA LEU A 38 -9.03 -27.17 -6.35
C LEU A 38 -9.24 -27.01 -4.84
N PHE A 39 -10.15 -26.12 -4.44
CA PHE A 39 -10.43 -25.81 -3.04
C PHE A 39 -11.16 -26.93 -2.32
N ALA A 40 -12.04 -27.68 -2.99
CA ALA A 40 -12.66 -28.88 -2.44
C ALA A 40 -11.59 -29.90 -1.98
N ARG A 41 -10.58 -30.15 -2.81
CA ARG A 41 -9.44 -31.02 -2.46
C ARG A 41 -8.55 -30.42 -1.37
N PHE A 42 -8.36 -29.10 -1.39
CA PHE A 42 -7.52 -28.40 -0.42
C PHE A 42 -8.09 -28.46 1.00
N ILE A 43 -9.39 -28.19 1.16
CA ILE A 43 -10.02 -28.16 2.49
C ILE A 43 -10.01 -29.55 3.17
N GLU A 44 -10.20 -30.63 2.40
CA GLU A 44 -10.12 -32.01 2.88
C GLU A 44 -8.74 -32.33 3.45
N ALA A 45 -7.68 -31.82 2.81
CA ALA A 45 -6.30 -32.09 3.20
C ALA A 45 -5.76 -31.18 4.33
N LYS A 46 -6.34 -29.99 4.55
CA LYS A 46 -5.76 -28.92 5.38
C LYS A 46 -6.56 -28.53 6.61
N GLY A 47 -7.65 -29.24 6.92
CA GLY A 47 -8.40 -29.05 8.17
C GLY A 47 -9.31 -27.82 8.19
N PHE A 48 -9.64 -27.26 7.02
CA PHE A 48 -10.72 -26.28 6.89
C PHE A 48 -12.08 -27.01 6.92
N THR A 49 -13.11 -26.37 7.48
CA THR A 49 -14.46 -26.94 7.59
C THR A 49 -15.24 -26.82 6.29
N ARG A 50 -15.11 -25.68 5.60
CA ARG A 50 -15.77 -25.38 4.32
C ARG A 50 -15.10 -24.18 3.66
N PHE A 51 -15.38 -23.96 2.38
CA PHE A 51 -15.11 -22.69 1.71
C PHE A 51 -16.40 -22.12 1.10
N ALA A 52 -16.43 -20.81 0.84
CA ALA A 52 -17.53 -20.17 0.14
C ALA A 52 -17.01 -19.04 -0.76
N GLU A 53 -17.43 -19.02 -2.01
CA GLU A 53 -17.20 -17.90 -2.91
C GLU A 53 -18.18 -16.76 -2.58
N GLN A 54 -17.66 -15.55 -2.38
CA GLN A 54 -18.45 -14.33 -2.32
C GLN A 54 -18.56 -13.75 -3.71
N ARG A 55 -19.58 -14.18 -4.46
CA ARG A 55 -19.91 -13.58 -5.75
C ARG A 55 -20.40 -12.15 -5.54
N GLY A 56 -19.60 -11.18 -5.96
CA GLY A 56 -20.04 -9.79 -6.03
C GLY A 56 -21.10 -9.62 -7.12
N SER A 57 -21.95 -8.60 -6.97
CA SER A 57 -22.78 -8.12 -8.08
C SER A 57 -21.87 -7.69 -9.23
N ALA A 58 -21.95 -8.39 -10.36
CA ALA A 58 -21.17 -8.11 -11.57
C ALA A 58 -21.46 -6.69 -12.08
N ALA A 59 -20.53 -5.77 -11.85
CA ALA A 59 -20.53 -4.43 -12.44
C ALA A 59 -19.12 -3.89 -12.73
N SER A 60 -18.04 -4.64 -12.47
CA SER A 60 -16.68 -4.22 -12.81
C SER A 60 -16.09 -5.10 -13.91
N SER A 61 -15.38 -4.48 -14.84
CA SER A 61 -14.55 -5.13 -15.87
C SER A 61 -13.34 -5.90 -15.32
N ILE A 62 -13.14 -5.87 -14.00
CA ILE A 62 -12.07 -6.60 -13.30
C ILE A 62 -12.57 -8.00 -12.94
N GLU A 63 -11.85 -9.02 -13.38
CA GLU A 63 -12.09 -10.40 -12.99
C GLU A 63 -11.44 -10.68 -11.63
N LYS A 64 -12.25 -10.61 -10.57
CA LYS A 64 -11.86 -10.92 -9.19
C LYS A 64 -12.74 -12.05 -8.65
N ARG A 65 -12.13 -12.97 -7.90
CA ARG A 65 -12.84 -13.98 -7.11
C ARG A 65 -12.53 -13.75 -5.64
N HIS A 66 -13.55 -13.81 -4.81
CA HIS A 66 -13.42 -13.62 -3.37
C HIS A 66 -13.85 -14.90 -2.66
N TYR A 67 -12.97 -15.48 -1.87
CA TYR A 67 -13.23 -16.73 -1.16
C TYR A 67 -13.09 -16.55 0.34
N LYS A 68 -13.94 -17.25 1.08
CA LYS A 68 -13.83 -17.44 2.53
C LYS A 68 -13.50 -18.89 2.82
N PHE A 69 -12.41 -19.13 3.55
CA PHE A 69 -12.03 -20.45 4.04
C PHE A 69 -12.30 -20.52 5.54
N PHE A 70 -13.21 -21.39 5.94
CA PHE A 70 -13.68 -21.49 7.31
C PHE A 70 -12.93 -22.57 8.08
N TYR A 71 -12.65 -22.31 9.36
CA TYR A 71 -11.93 -23.23 10.24
C TYR A 71 -12.46 -23.12 11.67
N LYS A 72 -12.23 -24.17 12.46
CA LYS A 72 -12.51 -24.16 13.90
C LYS A 72 -11.30 -23.55 14.63
N PRO A 73 -11.46 -22.42 15.36
CA PRO A 73 -10.37 -21.86 16.15
C PRO A 73 -9.86 -22.87 17.18
N ALA A 74 -8.54 -23.01 17.29
CA ALA A 74 -7.93 -23.92 18.27
C ALA A 74 -8.05 -23.39 19.72
N HIS A 75 -8.15 -22.08 19.89
CA HIS A 75 -8.35 -21.44 21.19
C HIS A 75 -9.83 -21.19 21.45
N GLN A 76 -10.23 -21.19 22.74
CA GLN A 76 -11.59 -20.85 23.13
C GLN A 76 -11.91 -19.41 22.72
N THR A 77 -12.74 -19.30 21.69
CA THR A 77 -13.40 -18.06 21.30
C THR A 77 -14.90 -18.27 21.44
N ASN A 78 -15.67 -17.18 21.52
CA ASN A 78 -17.13 -17.26 21.48
C ASN A 78 -17.66 -17.67 20.08
N LEU A 79 -16.77 -17.88 19.10
CA LEU A 79 -17.10 -18.28 17.75
C LEU A 79 -16.87 -19.78 17.57
N SER A 80 -17.89 -20.48 17.09
CA SER A 80 -17.78 -21.89 16.70
C SER A 80 -16.99 -22.11 15.42
N GLU A 81 -16.86 -21.06 14.60
CA GLU A 81 -16.16 -21.05 13.31
C GLU A 81 -15.60 -19.64 13.04
N ASN A 82 -14.41 -19.57 12.46
CA ASN A 82 -13.79 -18.34 11.97
C ASN A 82 -13.33 -18.54 10.52
N ASN A 83 -12.88 -17.49 9.83
CA ASN A 83 -12.51 -17.59 8.42
C ASN A 83 -11.24 -16.80 8.04
N ILE A 84 -10.59 -17.25 6.98
CA ILE A 84 -9.53 -16.55 6.24
C ILE A 84 -10.14 -16.04 4.93
N LEU A 85 -9.77 -14.83 4.50
CA LEU A 85 -10.16 -14.27 3.21
C LEU A 85 -9.06 -14.54 2.17
N LEU A 86 -9.48 -14.96 0.98
CA LEU A 86 -8.63 -15.09 -0.19
C LEU A 86 -9.23 -14.32 -1.37
N ASP A 87 -8.54 -13.29 -1.80
CA ASP A 87 -8.86 -12.50 -2.98
C ASP A 87 -7.94 -12.93 -4.13
N ILE A 88 -8.55 -13.32 -5.25
CA ILE A 88 -7.85 -13.75 -6.46
C ILE A 88 -8.12 -12.72 -7.55
N LEU A 89 -7.05 -12.13 -8.06
CA LEU A 89 -7.07 -11.25 -9.22
C LEU A 89 -6.63 -12.04 -10.46
N LEU A 90 -7.51 -12.10 -11.46
CA LEU A 90 -7.29 -12.83 -12.70
C LEU A 90 -6.71 -11.89 -13.75
N GLU A 91 -5.38 -11.82 -13.82
CA GLU A 91 -4.66 -11.00 -14.80
C GLU A 91 -3.19 -11.40 -14.89
N ALA A 92 -2.54 -10.98 -15.97
CA ALA A 92 -1.08 -11.05 -16.06
C ALA A 92 -0.44 -10.11 -15.03
N SER A 93 0.52 -10.63 -14.26
CA SER A 93 1.16 -9.86 -13.19
C SER A 93 1.76 -8.53 -13.69
N PRO A 94 1.54 -7.42 -12.96
CA PRO A 94 2.16 -6.15 -13.30
C PRO A 94 3.62 -6.05 -12.84
N TYR A 95 4.07 -6.95 -11.96
CA TYR A 95 5.37 -6.86 -11.31
C TYR A 95 6.52 -7.25 -12.25
N GLN A 96 7.62 -6.49 -12.17
CA GLN A 96 8.82 -6.76 -12.97
C GLN A 96 9.68 -7.88 -12.38
N THR A 97 9.75 -7.94 -11.05
CA THR A 97 10.59 -8.88 -10.31
C THR A 97 9.72 -9.75 -9.43
N ILE A 98 9.89 -11.06 -9.54
CA ILE A 98 9.31 -12.04 -8.63
C ILE A 98 10.44 -12.70 -7.84
N VAL A 99 10.34 -12.65 -6.52
CA VAL A 99 11.33 -13.20 -5.59
C VAL A 99 10.75 -14.40 -4.86
N PRO A 100 11.41 -15.57 -4.90
CA PRO A 100 11.06 -16.68 -4.02
C PRO A 100 11.39 -16.28 -2.58
N THR A 101 10.41 -16.38 -1.70
CA THR A 101 10.55 -15.98 -0.29
C THR A 101 10.09 -17.11 0.60
N ASP A 102 10.95 -17.52 1.52
CA ASP A 102 10.60 -18.50 2.54
C ASP A 102 9.48 -17.95 3.43
N ILE A 103 8.41 -18.72 3.60
CA ILE A 103 7.39 -18.46 4.61
C ILE A 103 7.97 -18.92 5.94
N ASP A 104 8.85 -18.11 6.51
CA ASP A 104 9.46 -18.34 7.82
C ASP A 104 9.27 -17.09 8.67
N THR A 105 8.20 -17.10 9.47
CA THR A 105 7.76 -15.93 10.23
C THR A 105 7.74 -16.26 11.72
N PRO A 106 7.92 -15.26 12.60
CA PRO A 106 7.79 -15.45 14.04
C PRO A 106 6.37 -15.86 14.48
N PHE A 107 5.39 -15.86 13.57
CA PHE A 107 3.98 -16.20 13.86
C PHE A 107 3.67 -17.67 13.67
N THR A 108 4.52 -18.40 12.95
CA THR A 108 4.24 -19.77 12.51
C THR A 108 5.32 -20.71 13.00
N ARG A 109 4.92 -21.88 13.52
CA ARG A 109 5.85 -23.00 13.71
C ARG A 109 5.73 -23.94 12.51
N GLN A 110 6.86 -24.38 12.00
CA GLN A 110 6.94 -25.34 10.91
C GLN A 110 8.07 -26.33 11.14
N ASP A 111 7.86 -27.56 10.69
CA ASP A 111 8.88 -28.60 10.66
C ASP A 111 9.50 -28.68 9.25
N GLY A 112 10.81 -28.91 9.17
CA GLY A 112 11.53 -29.06 7.90
C GLY A 112 11.84 -27.74 7.20
N THR A 113 12.05 -27.81 5.89
CA THR A 113 12.38 -26.64 5.06
C THR A 113 11.16 -25.74 4.87
N PRO A 114 11.28 -24.42 5.06
CA PRO A 114 10.18 -23.48 4.82
C PRO A 114 9.58 -23.62 3.43
N VAL A 115 8.25 -23.51 3.35
CA VAL A 115 7.55 -23.41 2.05
C VAL A 115 7.87 -22.06 1.43
N GLN A 116 8.17 -22.03 0.13
CA GLN A 116 8.44 -20.79 -0.59
C GLN A 116 7.18 -20.21 -1.23
N ALA A 117 7.04 -18.89 -1.13
CA ALA A 117 6.04 -18.09 -1.82
C ALA A 117 6.68 -17.25 -2.93
N SER A 118 5.98 -17.10 -4.05
CA SER A 118 6.33 -16.15 -5.12
C SER A 118 5.79 -14.77 -4.75
N LEU A 119 6.69 -13.85 -4.39
CA LEU A 119 6.32 -12.47 -4.00
C LEU A 119 6.86 -11.45 -5.02
N PRO A 120 6.22 -10.28 -5.19
CA PRO A 120 6.83 -9.16 -5.90
C PRO A 120 8.13 -8.67 -5.24
N GLY A 121 9.01 -8.08 -6.03
CA GLY A 121 10.13 -7.29 -5.53
C GLY A 121 9.67 -6.09 -4.69
N ARG A 122 10.60 -5.50 -3.91
CA ARG A 122 10.31 -4.38 -3.01
C ARG A 122 9.82 -3.14 -3.75
N GLU A 123 10.47 -2.81 -4.86
CA GLU A 123 10.10 -1.70 -5.73
C GLU A 123 8.71 -1.93 -6.37
N ASP A 124 8.42 -3.15 -6.78
CA ASP A 124 7.14 -3.54 -7.38
C ASP A 124 5.98 -3.43 -6.39
N ILE A 125 6.13 -3.99 -5.19
CA ILE A 125 5.07 -3.93 -4.17
C ILE A 125 4.89 -2.51 -3.63
N LEU A 126 5.96 -1.71 -3.53
CA LEU A 126 5.85 -0.30 -3.18
C LEU A 126 5.03 0.48 -4.20
N ALA A 127 5.26 0.24 -5.50
CA ALA A 127 4.48 0.86 -6.57
C ALA A 127 2.99 0.52 -6.48
N ASP A 128 2.64 -0.74 -6.22
CA ASP A 128 1.26 -1.20 -5.99
C ASP A 128 0.64 -0.44 -4.79
N LYS A 129 1.36 -0.35 -3.67
CA LYS A 129 0.90 0.40 -2.50
C LYS A 129 0.69 1.89 -2.78
N LEU A 130 1.56 2.53 -3.56
CA LEU A 130 1.39 3.90 -4.01
C LEU A 130 0.11 4.07 -4.83
N THR A 131 -0.16 3.17 -5.79
CA THR A 131 -1.39 3.24 -6.59
C THR A 131 -2.67 2.98 -5.78
N ALA A 132 -2.56 2.30 -4.63
CA ALA A 132 -3.68 2.10 -3.72
C ALA A 132 -3.89 3.27 -2.73
N PHE A 133 -2.87 4.11 -2.49
CA PHE A 133 -2.90 5.29 -1.61
C PHE A 133 -3.44 6.56 -2.34
N THR A 134 -4.45 6.39 -3.18
CA THR A 134 -5.03 7.47 -4.00
C THR A 134 -6.55 7.52 -3.83
N PRO A 135 -7.05 8.09 -2.72
CA PRO A 135 -8.45 7.96 -2.33
C PRO A 135 -9.44 8.74 -3.20
N ASN A 136 -8.97 9.64 -4.06
CA ASN A 136 -9.81 10.46 -4.94
C ASN A 136 -9.75 10.00 -6.40
N THR A 137 -8.91 9.01 -6.74
CA THR A 137 -8.71 8.52 -8.11
C THR A 137 -8.87 6.99 -8.18
N THR A 138 -7.78 6.25 -8.35
CA THR A 138 -7.79 4.81 -8.65
C THR A 138 -7.83 3.92 -7.42
N GLY A 139 -7.25 4.37 -6.31
CA GLY A 139 -6.98 3.58 -5.13
C GLY A 139 -8.18 3.41 -4.21
N ILE A 140 -7.89 3.24 -2.93
CA ILE A 140 -8.90 2.94 -1.91
C ILE A 140 -9.69 4.21 -1.59
N PRO A 141 -11.00 4.27 -1.91
CA PRO A 141 -11.81 5.46 -1.63
C PRO A 141 -12.02 5.63 -0.12
N TYR A 142 -12.37 6.84 0.34
CA TYR A 142 -12.72 7.07 1.75
C TYR A 142 -13.89 6.22 2.25
N ARG A 143 -14.82 5.88 1.35
CA ARG A 143 -15.98 5.03 1.64
C ARG A 143 -16.16 3.94 0.60
N LYS A 144 -16.49 2.73 1.04
CA LYS A 144 -16.80 1.57 0.20
C LYS A 144 -18.04 0.87 0.76
N GLY A 145 -19.08 0.69 -0.06
CA GLY A 145 -20.32 0.04 0.36
C GLY A 145 -21.03 0.73 1.55
N GLY A 146 -20.90 2.06 1.67
CA GLY A 146 -21.47 2.83 2.79
C GLY A 146 -20.58 2.91 4.04
N PHE A 147 -19.54 2.09 4.15
CA PHE A 147 -18.62 2.04 5.29
C PHE A 147 -17.35 2.84 5.02
N SER A 148 -16.71 3.34 6.09
CA SER A 148 -15.40 3.98 6.00
C SER A 148 -14.34 2.95 5.61
N ALA A 149 -13.48 3.29 4.65
CA ALA A 149 -12.30 2.53 4.27
C ALA A 149 -10.99 3.27 4.63
N ALA A 150 -11.07 4.25 5.53
CA ALA A 150 -9.92 5.07 5.93
C ALA A 150 -8.77 4.25 6.54
N MET A 151 -9.06 3.22 7.33
CA MET A 151 -8.03 2.30 7.84
C MET A 151 -7.27 1.62 6.69
N GLU A 152 -7.98 1.22 5.64
CA GLU A 152 -7.37 0.55 4.48
C GLU A 152 -6.46 1.50 3.70
N ILE A 153 -6.83 2.78 3.56
CA ILE A 153 -5.94 3.83 3.02
C ILE A 153 -4.66 3.94 3.87
N ILE A 154 -4.82 4.02 5.20
CA ILE A 154 -3.68 4.18 6.11
C ILE A 154 -2.80 2.91 6.18
N LYS A 155 -3.35 1.71 5.94
CA LYS A 155 -2.54 0.49 5.76
C LYS A 155 -1.60 0.63 4.56
N GLN A 156 -2.06 1.20 3.45
CA GLN A 156 -1.18 1.45 2.30
C GLN A 156 -0.07 2.44 2.65
N LEU A 157 -0.43 3.54 3.33
CA LEU A 157 0.54 4.53 3.80
C LEU A 157 1.60 3.94 4.74
N TYR A 158 1.17 3.08 5.66
CA TYR A 158 2.07 2.39 6.58
C TYR A 158 3.05 1.49 5.82
N ASP A 159 2.55 0.71 4.85
CA ASP A 159 3.38 -0.16 4.01
C ASP A 159 4.37 0.66 3.18
N ILE A 160 3.92 1.75 2.53
CA ILE A 160 4.77 2.70 1.77
C ILE A 160 5.90 3.22 2.64
N GLY A 161 5.56 3.72 3.83
CA GLY A 161 6.53 4.29 4.76
C GLY A 161 7.63 3.29 5.12
N ASN A 162 7.27 2.04 5.40
CA ASN A 162 8.26 1.01 5.74
C ASN A 162 9.08 0.56 4.53
N LEU A 163 8.45 0.35 3.37
CA LEU A 163 9.13 -0.09 2.15
C LEU A 163 10.10 0.96 1.59
N PHE A 164 9.80 2.25 1.76
CA PHE A 164 10.66 3.36 1.30
C PHE A 164 12.12 3.24 1.79
N ALA A 165 12.32 2.73 3.01
CA ALA A 165 13.66 2.55 3.57
C ALA A 165 14.47 1.46 2.82
N GLU A 166 13.80 0.54 2.13
CA GLU A 166 14.42 -0.65 1.55
C GLU A 166 14.61 -0.58 0.03
N ILE A 167 13.96 0.37 -0.67
CA ILE A 167 14.10 0.50 -2.13
C ILE A 167 15.44 1.08 -2.54
N ARG A 168 15.89 0.69 -3.73
CA ARG A 168 17.15 1.18 -4.32
C ARG A 168 16.92 1.91 -5.63
N GLU A 169 15.95 1.45 -6.43
CA GLU A 169 15.77 1.88 -7.82
C GLU A 169 14.41 2.58 -8.01
N VAL A 170 14.41 3.91 -8.01
CA VAL A 170 13.20 4.72 -8.26
C VAL A 170 12.62 4.41 -9.64
N THR A 171 13.46 4.17 -10.64
CA THR A 171 13.02 3.83 -12.00
C THR A 171 12.22 2.52 -12.05
N ALA A 172 12.56 1.54 -11.21
CA ALA A 172 11.79 0.29 -11.14
C ALA A 172 10.40 0.55 -10.53
N VAL A 173 10.33 1.34 -9.46
CA VAL A 173 9.05 1.79 -8.86
C VAL A 173 8.21 2.53 -9.89
N ALA A 174 8.80 3.48 -10.63
CA ALA A 174 8.11 4.28 -11.63
C ALA A 174 7.49 3.41 -12.74
N ARG A 175 8.24 2.46 -13.31
CA ARG A 175 7.73 1.57 -14.37
C ARG A 175 6.55 0.72 -13.90
N THR A 176 6.63 0.13 -12.71
CA THR A 176 5.53 -0.68 -12.16
C THR A 176 4.34 0.20 -11.79
N PHE A 177 4.58 1.39 -11.23
CA PHE A 177 3.53 2.35 -10.93
C PHE A 177 2.76 2.73 -12.19
N GLN A 178 3.45 3.07 -13.28
CA GLN A 178 2.83 3.41 -14.56
C GLN A 178 1.92 2.28 -15.06
N LYS A 179 2.40 1.03 -15.04
CA LYS A 179 1.64 -0.14 -15.48
C LYS A 179 0.37 -0.35 -14.63
N ILE A 180 0.49 -0.32 -13.30
CA ILE A 180 -0.64 -0.55 -12.39
C ILE A 180 -1.64 0.63 -12.47
N ALA A 181 -1.15 1.87 -12.43
CA ALA A 181 -1.98 3.06 -12.46
C ALA A 181 -2.83 3.13 -13.74
N LEU A 182 -2.24 2.87 -14.91
CA LEU A 182 -2.97 2.87 -16.18
C LEU A 182 -4.08 1.79 -16.22
N THR A 183 -3.77 0.59 -15.72
CA THR A 183 -4.76 -0.49 -15.62
C THR A 183 -5.92 -0.10 -14.69
N GLU A 184 -5.63 0.42 -13.50
CA GLU A 184 -6.67 0.84 -12.55
C GLU A 184 -7.47 2.06 -13.06
N MET A 185 -6.82 3.00 -13.76
CA MET A 185 -7.49 4.12 -14.42
C MET A 185 -8.50 3.63 -15.47
N LYS A 186 -8.11 2.63 -16.27
CA LYS A 186 -9.02 2.00 -17.25
C LYS A 186 -10.23 1.37 -16.57
N TYR A 187 -10.03 0.66 -15.44
CA TYR A 187 -11.13 0.07 -14.69
C TYR A 187 -12.08 1.10 -14.07
N ARG A 188 -11.58 2.29 -13.75
CA ARG A 188 -12.34 3.42 -13.20
C ARG A 188 -12.87 4.37 -14.26
N GLU A 189 -12.61 4.10 -15.54
CA GLU A 189 -12.95 4.98 -16.66
C GLU A 189 -12.44 6.42 -16.48
N LEU A 190 -11.26 6.56 -15.83
CA LEU A 190 -10.67 7.87 -15.56
C LEU A 190 -9.94 8.41 -16.81
N PRO A 191 -10.28 9.62 -17.29
CA PRO A 191 -9.56 10.25 -18.39
C PRO A 191 -8.20 10.79 -17.92
N GLY A 192 -7.31 11.06 -18.88
CA GLY A 192 -5.99 11.66 -18.64
C GLY A 192 -4.88 10.63 -18.48
N GLY A 193 -3.74 11.07 -17.93
CA GLY A 193 -2.59 10.23 -17.65
C GLY A 193 -2.37 10.00 -16.15
N THR A 194 -1.34 9.23 -15.82
CA THR A 194 -1.04 8.83 -14.43
C THR A 194 -0.68 10.02 -13.51
N GLU A 195 -0.46 11.20 -14.07
CA GLU A 195 -0.20 12.45 -13.35
C GLU A 195 -1.35 12.77 -12.38
N ILE A 196 -2.60 12.43 -12.72
CA ILE A 196 -3.74 12.63 -11.82
C ILE A 196 -3.62 11.77 -10.55
N VAL A 197 -3.08 10.55 -10.69
CA VAL A 197 -2.89 9.60 -9.58
C VAL A 197 -1.71 10.05 -8.72
N LEU A 198 -0.62 10.49 -9.35
CA LEU A 198 0.53 11.07 -8.63
C LEU A 198 0.14 12.32 -7.85
N ASN A 199 -0.68 13.20 -8.45
CA ASN A 199 -1.19 14.38 -7.77
C ASN A 199 -2.10 13.98 -6.60
N ASP A 200 -2.96 12.96 -6.72
CA ASP A 200 -3.78 12.48 -5.60
C ASP A 200 -2.94 12.03 -4.40
N ILE A 201 -1.81 11.33 -4.63
CA ILE A 201 -0.85 10.99 -3.57
C ILE A 201 -0.32 12.24 -2.89
N VAL A 202 0.15 13.22 -3.66
CA VAL A 202 0.72 14.47 -3.14
C VAL A 202 -0.32 15.27 -2.36
N GLN A 203 -1.54 15.39 -2.89
CA GLN A 203 -2.63 16.14 -2.25
C GLN A 203 -3.13 15.47 -0.98
N THR A 204 -3.27 14.14 -0.97
CA THR A 204 -3.63 13.36 0.21
C THR A 204 -2.55 13.47 1.28
N ALA A 205 -1.27 13.40 0.88
CA ALA A 205 -0.15 13.59 1.79
C ALA A 205 -0.07 15.01 2.36
N LEU A 206 -0.34 16.03 1.54
CA LEU A 206 -0.38 17.43 1.98
C LEU A 206 -1.52 17.66 2.99
N CYS A 207 -2.66 17.00 2.80
CA CYS A 207 -3.77 17.00 3.75
C CYS A 207 -3.35 16.46 5.12
N LEU A 208 -2.60 15.35 5.18
CA LEU A 208 -2.03 14.85 6.43
C LEU A 208 -1.04 15.84 7.05
N ALA A 209 -0.07 16.30 6.27
CA ALA A 209 1.03 17.16 6.71
C ALA A 209 0.55 18.51 7.27
N THR A 210 -0.50 19.07 6.67
CA THR A 210 -1.10 20.35 7.08
C THR A 210 -2.32 20.19 7.99
N ARG A 211 -2.66 18.94 8.36
CA ARG A 211 -3.81 18.60 9.20
C ARG A 211 -5.13 19.16 8.66
N GLY A 212 -5.34 18.98 7.35
CA GLY A 212 -6.54 19.40 6.62
C GLY A 212 -6.61 20.90 6.31
N LYS A 213 -5.51 21.66 6.49
CA LYS A 213 -5.47 23.09 6.15
C LYS A 213 -5.13 23.36 4.68
N ALA A 214 -4.59 22.36 3.99
CA ALA A 214 -4.33 22.35 2.55
C ALA A 214 -4.36 20.90 2.06
N GLY A 215 -4.18 20.70 0.75
CA GLY A 215 -4.33 19.39 0.13
C GLY A 215 -5.79 19.01 -0.15
N ALA A 216 -6.00 18.10 -1.08
CA ALA A 216 -7.29 17.51 -1.38
C ALA A 216 -7.42 16.14 -0.69
N GLY A 217 -8.01 16.12 0.51
CA GLY A 217 -8.30 14.89 1.24
C GLY A 217 -9.18 15.12 2.47
N ASP A 218 -9.76 14.05 3.01
CA ASP A 218 -10.55 14.06 4.24
C ASP A 218 -9.65 13.78 5.45
N PHE A 219 -9.15 14.84 6.08
CA PHE A 219 -8.26 14.72 7.25
C PHE A 219 -8.92 13.97 8.42
N ALA A 220 -10.22 14.16 8.65
CA ALA A 220 -10.92 13.51 9.75
C ALA A 220 -10.98 11.99 9.52
N ALA A 221 -11.28 11.56 8.29
CA ALA A 221 -11.22 10.16 7.92
C ALA A 221 -9.80 9.60 8.06
N LEU A 222 -8.78 10.27 7.53
CA LEU A 222 -7.39 9.81 7.61
C LEU A 222 -6.90 9.70 9.07
N GLN A 223 -7.22 10.69 9.92
CA GLN A 223 -6.89 10.65 11.34
C GLN A 223 -7.59 9.50 12.07
N ASN A 224 -8.84 9.19 11.70
CA ASN A 224 -9.55 8.02 12.20
C ASN A 224 -8.84 6.73 11.75
N GLY A 225 -8.47 6.61 10.48
CA GLY A 225 -7.70 5.47 9.95
C GLY A 225 -6.38 5.24 10.70
N VAL A 226 -5.64 6.31 11.03
CA VAL A 226 -4.42 6.25 11.87
C VAL A 226 -4.72 5.74 13.28
N SER A 227 -5.91 6.01 13.81
CA SER A 227 -6.31 5.53 15.12
C SER A 227 -6.71 4.04 15.08
N GLN A 228 -7.38 3.61 14.02
CA GLN A 228 -7.86 2.22 13.83
C GLN A 228 -6.71 1.24 13.53
N ILE A 229 -5.74 1.63 12.70
CA ILE A 229 -4.64 0.74 12.29
C ILE A 229 -3.75 0.29 13.45
N LYS A 230 -3.72 1.03 14.58
CA LYS A 230 -2.87 0.72 15.74
C LYS A 230 -3.07 -0.72 16.24
N ALA A 231 -4.30 -1.25 16.17
CA ALA A 231 -4.59 -2.62 16.60
C ALA A 231 -3.87 -3.70 15.76
N TYR A 232 -3.38 -3.34 14.57
CA TYR A 232 -2.67 -4.22 13.66
C TYR A 232 -1.16 -4.05 13.72
N ILE A 233 -0.66 -2.96 14.31
CA ILE A 233 0.77 -2.65 14.38
C ILE A 233 1.30 -3.10 15.74
N PHE A 234 2.13 -4.13 15.76
CA PHE A 234 2.76 -4.65 16.97
C PHE A 234 4.23 -4.26 17.10
N SER A 235 4.85 -3.74 16.03
CA SER A 235 6.28 -3.44 16.03
C SER A 235 6.64 -2.08 16.62
N GLU A 236 5.70 -1.13 16.65
CA GLU A 236 5.94 0.24 17.11
C GLU A 236 4.65 1.01 17.41
N SER A 237 4.80 2.13 18.12
CA SER A 237 3.70 3.10 18.30
C SER A 237 3.48 3.92 17.03
N TYR A 238 2.25 3.87 16.49
CA TYR A 238 1.89 4.61 15.29
C TYR A 238 0.91 5.75 15.60
N HIS A 239 1.37 6.99 15.45
CA HIS A 239 0.60 8.21 15.68
C HIS A 239 0.61 9.11 14.45
N ILE A 240 -0.20 10.18 14.49
CA ILE A 240 -0.33 11.13 13.37
C ILE A 240 1.03 11.71 12.92
N GLU A 241 1.97 11.95 13.83
CA GLU A 241 3.31 12.44 13.45
C GLU A 241 4.08 11.44 12.58
N LYS A 242 4.00 10.15 12.90
CA LYS A 242 4.62 9.11 12.06
C LYS A 242 3.93 8.98 10.71
N ALA A 243 2.59 9.07 10.70
CA ALA A 243 1.82 9.09 9.46
C ALA A 243 2.17 10.30 8.57
N ILE A 244 2.44 11.47 9.16
CA ILE A 244 2.89 12.67 8.44
C ILE A 244 4.26 12.44 7.78
N ALA A 245 5.21 11.80 8.49
CA ALA A 245 6.51 11.46 7.90
C ALA A 245 6.36 10.46 6.74
N TYR A 246 5.53 9.42 6.91
CA TYR A 246 5.27 8.44 5.86
C TYR A 246 4.55 9.05 4.66
N ALA A 247 3.66 10.01 4.88
CA ALA A 247 2.98 10.76 3.83
C ALA A 247 3.96 11.65 3.06
N ALA A 248 4.90 12.29 3.74
CA ALA A 248 5.95 13.06 3.07
C ALA A 248 6.86 12.17 2.21
N ARG A 249 7.19 10.94 2.65
CA ARG A 249 7.89 9.93 1.82
C ARG A 249 7.07 9.56 0.58
N ALA A 250 5.77 9.34 0.72
CA ALA A 250 4.88 9.04 -0.41
C ALA A 250 4.81 10.20 -1.43
N ALA A 251 4.68 11.45 -0.96
CA ALA A 251 4.69 12.63 -1.81
C ALA A 251 6.03 12.80 -2.54
N TYR A 252 7.15 12.55 -1.86
CA TYR A 252 8.48 12.59 -2.46
C TYR A 252 8.65 11.52 -3.55
N LEU A 253 8.24 10.27 -3.30
CA LEU A 253 8.23 9.23 -4.33
C LEU A 253 7.36 9.60 -5.52
N ALA A 254 6.13 10.08 -5.28
CA ALA A 254 5.24 10.52 -6.35
C ALA A 254 5.90 11.61 -7.21
N LYS A 255 6.59 12.56 -6.57
CA LYS A 255 7.26 13.64 -7.30
C LYS A 255 8.49 13.17 -8.08
N LEU A 256 9.25 12.22 -7.55
CA LEU A 256 10.35 11.58 -8.29
C LEU A 256 9.83 10.87 -9.55
N ILE A 257 8.74 10.11 -9.42
CA ILE A 257 8.10 9.41 -10.55
C ILE A 257 7.59 10.42 -11.59
N GLU A 258 6.90 11.48 -11.16
CA GLU A 258 6.37 12.53 -12.03
C GLU A 258 7.46 13.25 -12.83
N THR A 259 8.59 13.54 -12.20
CA THR A 259 9.70 14.28 -12.83
C THR A 259 10.67 13.41 -13.60
N GLY A 260 10.55 12.08 -13.49
CA GLY A 260 11.52 11.13 -14.05
C GLY A 260 12.88 11.13 -13.36
N GLU A 261 13.00 11.77 -12.20
CA GLU A 261 14.25 11.80 -11.42
C GLU A 261 14.55 10.42 -10.84
N THR A 262 15.82 10.02 -10.91
CA THR A 262 16.28 8.70 -10.49
C THR A 262 17.01 8.76 -9.15
N GLY A 263 17.55 9.92 -8.80
CA GLY A 263 18.26 10.15 -7.55
C GLY A 263 17.34 10.11 -6.32
N LEU A 264 17.63 9.17 -5.41
CA LEU A 264 16.89 9.02 -4.15
C LEU A 264 17.72 9.52 -2.96
N VAL A 265 17.33 10.67 -2.42
CA VAL A 265 17.97 11.27 -1.24
C VAL A 265 17.17 10.92 0.01
N ARG A 266 17.86 10.60 1.11
CA ARG A 266 17.23 10.23 2.39
C ARG A 266 17.58 11.22 3.47
N PHE A 267 16.61 11.44 4.34
CA PHE A 267 16.81 12.13 5.59
C PHE A 267 17.77 11.34 6.48
N ALA A 268 18.78 12.03 7.01
CA ALA A 268 19.76 11.46 7.94
C ALA A 268 19.55 12.00 9.36
N ASP A 269 19.49 13.33 9.50
CA ASP A 269 19.39 14.01 10.79
C ASP A 269 18.72 15.39 10.67
N ALA A 270 18.33 15.96 11.81
CA ALA A 270 17.55 17.19 11.86
C ALA A 270 18.40 18.44 11.53
N GLU A 271 19.72 18.36 11.72
CA GLU A 271 20.65 19.44 11.42
C GLU A 271 20.68 19.76 9.91
N GLN A 272 20.45 18.77 9.05
CA GLN A 272 20.39 18.95 7.59
C GLN A 272 19.39 20.04 7.15
N VAL A 273 18.31 20.26 7.91
CA VAL A 273 17.22 21.13 7.50
C VAL A 273 17.15 22.44 8.28
N SER A 274 18.09 22.73 9.18
CA SER A 274 18.00 23.85 10.13
C SER A 274 17.75 25.20 9.45
N ASP A 275 18.49 25.44 8.37
CA ASP A 275 18.52 26.73 7.66
C ASP A 275 17.59 26.75 6.45
N TRP A 276 16.88 25.66 6.18
CA TRP A 276 15.96 25.55 5.06
C TRP A 276 14.62 26.23 5.37
N THR A 277 14.00 26.76 4.32
CA THR A 277 12.68 27.39 4.37
C THR A 277 11.92 27.05 3.09
N ILE A 278 10.66 26.64 3.24
CA ILE A 278 9.72 26.49 2.12
C ILE A 278 9.03 27.84 1.91
N GLU A 279 9.23 28.44 0.75
CA GLU A 279 8.69 29.75 0.37
C GLU A 279 7.55 29.62 -0.65
N ALA A 280 6.83 30.74 -0.86
CA ALA A 280 5.84 30.81 -1.93
C ALA A 280 6.49 30.53 -3.30
N PRO A 281 5.81 29.85 -4.24
CA PRO A 281 4.37 29.54 -4.25
C PRO A 281 3.97 28.26 -3.49
N TYR A 282 4.91 27.56 -2.84
CA TYR A 282 4.63 26.33 -2.10
C TYR A 282 3.98 26.61 -0.73
N ASP A 283 3.35 25.60 -0.11
CA ASP A 283 2.61 25.80 1.14
C ASP A 283 3.56 26.04 2.33
N THR A 284 3.67 27.31 2.73
CA THR A 284 4.55 27.75 3.81
C THR A 284 4.16 27.22 5.19
N ARG A 285 2.96 26.63 5.37
CA ARG A 285 2.56 25.98 6.64
C ARG A 285 3.44 24.76 6.94
N LEU A 286 4.03 24.14 5.92
CA LEU A 286 4.97 23.02 6.05
C LEU A 286 6.20 23.40 6.88
N ASN A 287 6.59 24.68 6.95
CA ASN A 287 7.69 25.14 7.81
C ASN A 287 7.48 24.81 9.29
N LYS A 288 6.23 24.60 9.75
CA LYS A 288 5.96 24.14 11.13
C LYS A 288 6.55 22.75 11.42
N LEU A 289 6.65 21.90 10.40
CA LEU A 289 7.22 20.56 10.50
C LEU A 289 8.72 20.61 10.78
N LYS A 290 9.43 21.67 10.39
CA LYS A 290 10.90 21.75 10.59
C LYS A 290 11.33 21.46 12.03
N LYS A 291 10.54 21.90 13.02
CA LYS A 291 10.82 21.64 14.44
C LYS A 291 10.16 20.36 14.97
N THR A 292 8.92 20.07 14.55
CA THR A 292 8.13 18.97 15.15
C THR A 292 8.37 17.62 14.47
N ASN A 293 8.75 17.65 13.19
CA ASN A 293 8.97 16.49 12.34
C ASN A 293 9.97 16.84 11.21
N PRO A 294 11.27 16.97 11.53
CA PRO A 294 12.30 17.36 10.57
C PRO A 294 12.37 16.46 9.34
N GLU A 295 12.10 15.16 9.51
CA GLU A 295 12.03 14.21 8.41
C GLU A 295 10.92 14.54 7.41
N ALA A 296 9.70 14.81 7.90
CA ALA A 296 8.60 15.19 7.03
C ALA A 296 8.92 16.50 6.29
N PHE A 297 9.49 17.48 6.99
CA PHE A 297 9.93 18.74 6.40
C PHE A 297 10.98 18.52 5.31
N PHE A 298 11.97 17.68 5.56
CA PHE A 298 13.02 17.33 4.59
C PHE A 298 12.41 16.85 3.26
N TYR A 299 11.50 15.88 3.30
CA TYR A 299 10.91 15.34 2.07
C TYR A 299 9.98 16.34 1.37
N TRP A 300 9.25 17.18 2.10
CA TRP A 300 8.49 18.27 1.49
C TRP A 300 9.37 19.31 0.80
N TYR A 301 10.54 19.61 1.39
CA TYR A 301 11.52 20.47 0.75
C TYR A 301 12.05 19.84 -0.55
N GLN A 302 12.36 18.53 -0.55
CA GLN A 302 12.73 17.81 -1.78
C GLN A 302 11.62 17.86 -2.84
N VAL A 303 10.34 17.71 -2.45
CA VAL A 303 9.19 17.87 -3.36
C VAL A 303 9.18 19.27 -4.00
N CYS A 304 9.46 20.32 -3.23
CA CYS A 304 9.54 21.69 -3.74
C CYS A 304 10.69 21.85 -4.75
N LEU A 305 11.88 21.33 -4.43
CA LEU A 305 13.05 21.37 -5.33
C LEU A 305 12.77 20.66 -6.66
N LEU A 306 12.16 19.47 -6.60
CA LEU A 306 11.78 18.73 -7.81
C LEU A 306 10.71 19.47 -8.61
N SER A 307 9.76 20.13 -7.94
CA SER A 307 8.71 20.92 -8.60
C SER A 307 9.26 22.14 -9.32
N ALA A 308 10.32 22.77 -8.80
CA ALA A 308 10.97 23.91 -9.44
C ALA A 308 11.76 23.53 -10.71
N LYS A 309 12.20 22.26 -10.81
CA LYS A 309 12.93 21.73 -11.97
C LYS A 309 12.01 21.23 -13.09
N ALA A 310 10.75 20.92 -12.78
CA ALA A 310 9.80 20.43 -13.78
C ALA A 310 9.50 21.54 -14.80
N PRO A 311 9.55 21.27 -16.12
CA PRO A 311 9.09 22.24 -17.10
C PRO A 311 7.62 22.60 -16.80
N ALA A 312 7.28 23.88 -16.95
CA ALA A 312 5.89 24.31 -16.78
C ALA A 312 4.99 23.47 -17.70
N PRO A 313 3.81 23.00 -17.21
CA PRO A 313 2.88 22.29 -18.07
C PRO A 313 2.53 23.19 -19.27
N ALA A 314 2.70 22.63 -20.47
CA ALA A 314 2.36 23.27 -21.74
C ALA A 314 0.85 23.49 -21.88
#